data_AF-A0A158BZU3-F1
#
_entry.id   AF-A0A158BZU3-F1
#
_cell.length_a   1.000
_cell.length_b   1.000
_cell.length_c   1.000
_cell.angle_alpha   90.00
_cell.angle_beta   90.00
_cell.angle_gamma   90.00
#
_symmetry.space_group_name_H-M   'P 1'
#
loop_
_entity.id
_entity.type
_entity.pdbx_description
1 polymer ?
#
loop_
_entity_poly.entity_id
_entity_poly.type
_entity_poly.pdbx_seq_one_letter_code
_entity_poly.pdbx_strand_id
1 'polypeptide(L)'
;MTALFDNPMGLMGFEFVEFASPISNVLEPMMEKLGFTLVAKHRSKDVVLYRQGDINFIVNREPNSPAAYFAAEHGPSACGLAFRVKDGCNLNPGDLLGTGTLSGPKPEQAASLMELTSNGKQPITLSNGEERGFLNDGDSIILRGYCQRAGQRRVGFGECRGTVLPARGSRAA
;
A
#
# COMPACT_ATOMS: atom_id res chain seq x y z
N MET A 1 -7.22 8.48 28.00
CA MET A 1 -6.86 7.15 27.46
C MET A 1 -7.51 7.07 26.09
N THR A 2 -6.84 7.55 25.05
CA THR A 2 -7.32 7.42 23.66
C THR A 2 -7.22 5.95 23.28
N ALA A 3 -8.34 5.36 22.87
CA ALA A 3 -8.35 3.96 22.45
C ALA A 3 -7.40 3.79 21.26
N LEU A 4 -6.56 2.76 21.28
CA LEU A 4 -5.60 2.41 20.21
C LEU A 4 -6.24 2.16 18.83
N PHE A 5 -7.56 2.28 18.71
CA PHE A 5 -8.36 2.03 17.51
C PHE A 5 -9.32 3.17 17.18
N ASP A 6 -9.07 4.38 17.70
CA ASP A 6 -9.87 5.53 17.31
C ASP A 6 -9.59 5.84 15.82
N ASN A 7 -10.66 5.99 15.02
CA ASN A 7 -10.59 6.37 13.61
C ASN A 7 -10.99 7.85 13.49
N PRO A 8 -10.10 8.79 13.88
CA PRO A 8 -10.44 10.20 14.01
C PRO A 8 -10.80 10.82 12.65
N MET A 9 -10.35 10.21 11.55
CA MET A 9 -10.64 10.68 10.19
C MET A 9 -11.88 10.04 9.58
N GLY A 10 -12.54 9.11 10.28
CA GLY A 10 -13.75 8.45 9.78
C GLY A 10 -13.55 7.70 8.45
N LEU A 11 -12.32 7.28 8.14
CA LEU A 11 -12.02 6.55 6.91
C LEU A 11 -12.69 5.18 6.94
N MET A 12 -13.43 4.85 5.88
CA MET A 12 -14.13 3.57 5.71
C MET A 12 -13.53 2.77 4.55
N GLY A 13 -12.22 2.94 4.32
CA GLY A 13 -11.46 2.28 3.25
C GLY A 13 -11.33 3.11 1.97
N PHE A 14 -10.72 2.49 0.96
CA PHE A 14 -10.57 3.08 -0.37
C PHE A 14 -11.90 3.00 -1.12
N GLU A 15 -12.31 4.11 -1.73
CA GLU A 15 -13.44 4.11 -2.66
C GLU A 15 -12.97 3.69 -4.06
N PHE A 16 -11.92 4.33 -4.57
CA PHE A 16 -11.29 3.96 -5.84
C PHE A 16 -9.85 4.44 -5.96
N VAL A 17 -9.10 3.83 -6.88
CA VAL A 17 -7.88 4.40 -7.46
C VAL A 17 -8.14 4.75 -8.92
N GLU A 18 -7.81 5.97 -9.33
CA GLU A 18 -7.93 6.45 -10.69
C GLU A 18 -6.58 6.36 -11.39
N PHE A 19 -6.58 5.70 -12.54
CA PHE A 19 -5.47 5.59 -13.45
C PHE A 19 -5.72 6.42 -14.69
N ALA A 20 -4.70 7.19 -15.09
CA ALA A 20 -4.68 7.88 -16.35
C ALA A 20 -3.90 7.05 -17.38
N SER A 21 -4.39 7.00 -18.62
CA SER A 21 -3.62 6.47 -19.74
C SER A 21 -3.90 7.26 -21.02
N PRO A 22 -2.87 7.72 -21.76
CA PRO A 22 -3.05 8.35 -23.06
C PRO A 22 -3.26 7.31 -24.17
N ILE A 23 -3.11 6.02 -23.87
CA ILE A 23 -3.18 4.90 -24.82
C ILE A 23 -4.08 3.82 -24.22
N SER A 24 -5.05 3.34 -25.00
CA SER A 24 -5.91 2.22 -24.62
C SER A 24 -5.14 0.91 -24.51
N ASN A 25 -5.59 0.01 -23.65
CA ASN A 25 -5.10 -1.37 -23.53
C ASN A 25 -3.65 -1.50 -23.00
N VAL A 26 -3.21 -0.54 -22.18
CA VAL A 26 -1.90 -0.60 -21.50
C VAL A 26 -2.04 -1.09 -20.06
N LEU A 27 -3.08 -0.64 -19.37
CA LEU A 27 -3.32 -0.92 -17.95
C LEU A 27 -4.31 -2.08 -17.76
N GLU A 28 -5.26 -2.18 -18.68
CA GLU A 28 -6.38 -3.11 -18.69
C GLU A 28 -5.94 -4.57 -18.67
N PRO A 29 -4.96 -5.01 -19.49
CA PRO A 29 -4.49 -6.40 -19.42
C PRO A 29 -3.85 -6.76 -18.08
N MET A 30 -3.25 -5.77 -17.39
CA MET A 30 -2.66 -5.97 -16.07
C MET A 30 -3.75 -6.08 -15.00
N MET A 31 -4.78 -5.21 -15.06
CA MET A 31 -5.93 -5.28 -14.16
C MET A 31 -6.68 -6.61 -14.30
N GLU A 32 -6.91 -7.09 -15.52
CA GLU A 32 -7.55 -8.37 -15.79
C GLU A 32 -6.74 -9.55 -15.24
N LYS A 33 -5.40 -9.53 -15.39
CA LYS A 33 -4.50 -10.52 -14.79
C LYS A 33 -4.52 -10.52 -13.27
N LEU A 34 -4.77 -9.35 -12.66
CA LEU A 34 -4.96 -9.22 -11.21
C LEU A 34 -6.35 -9.68 -10.76
N GLY A 35 -7.23 -10.07 -11.68
CA GLY A 35 -8.57 -10.59 -11.39
C GLY A 35 -9.65 -9.52 -11.31
N PHE A 36 -9.40 -8.32 -11.83
CA PHE A 36 -10.42 -7.29 -11.98
C PHE A 36 -11.27 -7.52 -13.23
N THR A 37 -12.54 -7.13 -13.16
CA THR A 37 -13.49 -7.23 -14.27
C THR A 37 -14.01 -5.84 -14.64
N LEU A 38 -14.20 -5.60 -15.94
CA LEU A 38 -14.85 -4.37 -16.41
C LEU A 38 -16.34 -4.42 -16.04
N VAL A 39 -16.79 -3.53 -15.15
CA VAL A 39 -18.16 -3.53 -14.63
C VAL A 39 -19.01 -2.35 -15.08
N ALA A 40 -18.39 -1.23 -15.49
CA ALA A 40 -19.11 -0.10 -16.03
C ALA A 40 -18.28 0.72 -17.02
N LYS A 41 -18.99 1.38 -17.94
CA LYS A 41 -18.43 2.43 -18.80
C LYS A 41 -19.20 3.71 -18.53
N HIS A 42 -18.50 4.82 -18.45
CA HIS A 42 -19.13 6.11 -18.31
C HIS A 42 -19.94 6.43 -19.58
N ARG A 43 -21.11 7.06 -19.42
CA ARG A 43 -22.11 7.24 -20.49
C ARG A 43 -21.67 8.11 -21.68
N SER A 44 -20.69 8.99 -21.46
CA SER A 44 -20.27 10.00 -22.45
C SER A 44 -18.75 10.19 -22.55
N LYS A 45 -18.06 10.19 -21.41
CA LYS A 45 -16.59 10.22 -21.31
C LYS A 45 -15.93 8.86 -21.55
N ASP A 46 -14.68 8.86 -22.03
CA ASP A 46 -13.82 7.67 -22.12
C ASP A 46 -13.24 7.30 -20.75
N VAL A 47 -14.14 6.79 -19.90
CA VAL A 47 -13.82 6.36 -18.54
C VAL A 47 -14.46 5.01 -18.29
N VAL A 48 -13.69 4.08 -17.75
CA VAL A 48 -14.16 2.73 -17.44
C VAL A 48 -13.88 2.35 -15.99
N LEU A 49 -14.75 1.53 -15.41
CA LEU A 49 -14.66 1.04 -14.04
C LEU A 49 -14.36 -0.45 -14.06
N TYR A 50 -13.24 -0.82 -13.45
CA TYR A 50 -12.84 -2.18 -13.14
C TYR A 50 -13.08 -2.49 -11.67
N ARG A 51 -13.56 -3.70 -11.36
CA ARG A 51 -13.86 -4.13 -9.99
C ARG A 51 -13.40 -5.55 -9.70
N GLN A 52 -12.86 -5.74 -8.49
CA GLN A 52 -12.59 -7.03 -7.86
C GLN A 52 -13.10 -6.98 -6.42
N GLY A 53 -14.18 -7.70 -6.11
CA GLY A 53 -14.86 -7.57 -4.81
C GLY A 53 -15.28 -6.12 -4.57
N ASP A 54 -14.82 -5.54 -3.46
CA ASP A 54 -15.10 -4.15 -3.07
C ASP A 54 -14.06 -3.14 -3.61
N ILE A 55 -13.05 -3.58 -4.37
CA ILE A 55 -11.98 -2.73 -4.88
C ILE A 55 -12.37 -2.16 -6.25
N ASN A 56 -12.28 -0.84 -6.42
CA ASN A 56 -12.58 -0.15 -7.66
C ASN A 56 -11.33 0.50 -8.27
N PHE A 57 -11.10 0.24 -9.55
CA PHE A 57 -10.17 0.98 -10.38
C PHE A 57 -10.91 1.73 -11.48
N ILE A 58 -10.63 3.02 -11.61
CA ILE A 58 -11.10 3.83 -12.72
C ILE A 58 -9.95 3.96 -13.71
N VAL A 59 -10.20 3.70 -14.99
CA VAL A 59 -9.26 4.05 -16.06
C VAL A 59 -9.86 5.21 -16.82
N ASN A 60 -9.24 6.37 -16.70
CA ASN A 60 -9.65 7.61 -17.33
C ASN A 60 -8.72 7.93 -18.51
N ARG A 61 -9.31 8.00 -19.70
CA ARG A 61 -8.64 8.35 -20.97
C ARG A 61 -9.26 9.60 -21.58
N GLU A 62 -10.09 10.32 -20.84
CA GLU A 62 -10.82 11.48 -21.30
C GLU A 62 -9.83 12.59 -21.70
N PRO A 63 -9.84 13.07 -22.96
CA PRO A 63 -8.96 14.15 -23.39
C PRO A 63 -9.30 15.46 -22.68
N ASN A 64 -8.34 16.39 -22.61
CA ASN A 64 -8.51 17.69 -21.97
C ASN A 64 -8.99 17.61 -20.51
N SER A 65 -8.55 16.59 -19.78
CA SER A 65 -8.86 16.36 -18.38
C SER A 65 -7.59 16.40 -17.52
N PRO A 66 -7.69 16.61 -16.20
CA PRO A 66 -6.54 16.48 -15.29
C PRO A 66 -5.80 15.15 -15.45
N ALA A 67 -6.53 14.05 -15.64
CA ALA A 67 -5.96 12.73 -15.91
C ALA A 67 -5.13 12.73 -17.21
N ALA A 68 -5.65 13.30 -18.30
CA ALA A 68 -4.91 13.38 -19.56
C ALA A 68 -3.63 14.20 -19.44
N TYR A 69 -3.67 15.35 -18.75
CA TYR A 69 -2.46 16.15 -18.53
C TYR A 69 -1.43 15.42 -17.67
N PHE A 70 -1.85 14.75 -16.60
CA PHE A 70 -0.98 13.94 -15.76
C PHE A 70 -0.32 12.79 -16.56
N ALA A 71 -1.11 12.07 -17.37
CA ALA A 71 -0.61 11.01 -18.24
C ALA A 71 0.36 11.53 -19.31
N ALA A 72 0.20 12.75 -19.81
CA ALA A 72 1.13 13.34 -20.77
C ALA A 72 2.52 13.59 -20.16
N GLU A 73 2.58 13.93 -18.87
CA GLU A 73 3.83 14.18 -18.15
C GLU A 73 4.48 12.90 -17.60
N HIS A 74 3.67 11.93 -17.16
CA HIS A 74 4.14 10.77 -16.40
C HIS A 74 3.94 9.41 -17.08
N GLY A 75 3.23 9.38 -18.21
CA GLY A 75 2.79 8.14 -18.85
C GLY A 75 1.64 7.43 -18.10
N PRO A 76 1.25 6.22 -18.56
CA PRO A 76 0.19 5.43 -17.93
C PRO A 76 0.49 5.14 -16.45
N SER A 77 -0.32 5.68 -15.55
CA SER A 77 -0.04 5.63 -14.11
C SER A 77 -1.27 5.96 -13.27
N ALA A 78 -1.20 5.71 -11.96
CA ALA A 78 -2.21 6.18 -11.02
C ALA A 78 -2.09 7.71 -10.87
N CYS A 79 -3.19 8.43 -11.08
CA CYS A 79 -3.25 9.90 -11.04
C CYS A 79 -4.21 10.43 -9.97
N GLY A 80 -5.05 9.56 -9.38
CA GLY A 80 -6.02 9.94 -8.37
C GLY A 80 -6.36 8.78 -7.46
N LEU A 81 -6.87 9.11 -6.28
CA LEU A 81 -7.38 8.14 -5.32
C LEU A 81 -8.48 8.80 -4.49
N ALA A 82 -9.44 8.01 -4.05
CA ALA A 82 -10.51 8.47 -3.19
C ALA A 82 -10.70 7.50 -2.02
N PHE A 83 -11.02 8.07 -0.86
CA PHE A 83 -11.41 7.32 0.32
C PHE A 83 -12.90 7.46 0.56
N ARG A 84 -13.50 6.37 1.03
CA ARG A 84 -14.86 6.39 1.55
C ARG A 84 -14.82 6.96 2.95
N VAL A 85 -15.70 7.90 3.25
CA VAL A 85 -15.79 8.56 4.56
C VAL A 85 -17.25 8.70 4.95
N LYS A 86 -17.54 8.65 6.26
CA LYS A 86 -18.92 8.65 6.78
C LYS A 86 -19.63 9.98 6.50
N ASP A 87 -18.89 11.07 6.65
CA ASP A 87 -19.20 12.46 6.36
C ASP A 87 -17.93 13.11 5.77
N GLY A 88 -18.05 14.28 5.13
CA GLY A 88 -16.93 14.91 4.41
C GLY A 88 -15.68 15.04 5.29
N CYS A 89 -14.69 14.17 5.06
CA CYS A 89 -13.40 14.24 5.73
C CYS A 89 -12.48 15.19 4.95
N ASN A 90 -11.93 16.19 5.65
CA ASN A 90 -10.97 17.12 5.07
C ASN A 90 -9.57 16.52 5.08
N LEU A 91 -9.22 15.84 3.99
CA LEU A 91 -7.82 15.49 3.71
C LEU A 91 -7.05 16.73 3.24
N ASN A 92 -5.83 16.89 3.74
CA ASN A 92 -4.96 18.02 3.44
C ASN A 92 -3.67 17.56 2.74
N PRO A 93 -3.04 18.44 1.94
CA PRO A 93 -1.70 18.18 1.42
C PRO A 93 -0.72 17.84 2.56
N GLY A 94 -0.07 16.69 2.47
CA GLY A 94 0.87 16.19 3.47
C GLY A 94 0.32 15.11 4.41
N ASP A 95 -0.97 14.80 4.36
CA ASP A 95 -1.53 13.67 5.12
C ASP A 95 -0.88 12.34 4.69
N LEU A 96 -0.51 11.52 5.68
CA LEU A 96 0.12 10.21 5.47
C LEU A 96 -0.86 9.09 5.80
N LEU A 97 -1.15 8.23 4.82
CA LEU A 97 -2.09 7.13 4.94
C LEU A 97 -1.36 5.80 4.75
N GLY A 98 -1.40 4.96 5.78
CA GLY A 98 -0.75 3.64 5.77
C GLY A 98 -1.60 2.60 5.03
N THR A 99 -0.95 1.66 4.36
CA THR A 99 -1.61 0.53 3.68
C THR A 99 -2.19 -0.50 4.64
N GLY A 100 -1.80 -0.44 5.92
CA GLY A 100 -1.84 -1.58 6.82
C GLY A 100 -0.68 -2.54 6.57
N THR A 101 -0.57 -3.58 7.39
CA THR A 101 0.44 -4.64 7.27
C THR A 101 0.25 -5.43 5.97
N LEU A 102 1.31 -5.56 5.17
CA LEU A 102 1.26 -6.17 3.84
C LEU A 102 1.71 -7.64 3.86
N SER A 103 0.83 -8.54 4.26
CA SER A 103 1.11 -9.98 4.30
C SER A 103 0.67 -10.70 3.02
N GLY A 104 1.53 -11.57 2.50
CA GLY A 104 1.21 -12.44 1.36
C GLY A 104 0.50 -13.74 1.78
N PRO A 105 0.05 -14.56 0.81
CA PRO A 105 -0.70 -15.78 1.08
C PRO A 105 0.12 -16.91 1.71
N LYS A 106 1.45 -16.88 1.59
CA LYS A 106 2.33 -17.91 2.16
C LYS A 106 2.90 -17.48 3.50
N PRO A 107 3.19 -18.41 4.44
CA PRO A 107 3.73 -18.08 5.76
C PRO A 107 5.00 -17.22 5.73
N GLU A 108 5.92 -17.48 4.79
CA GLU A 108 7.15 -16.70 4.61
C GLU A 108 6.92 -15.27 4.10
N GLN A 109 5.70 -14.95 3.67
CA GLN A 109 5.29 -13.63 3.21
C GLN A 109 4.53 -12.85 4.29
N ALA A 110 4.49 -13.34 5.53
CA ALA A 110 3.96 -12.60 6.67
C ALA A 110 4.81 -11.34 6.95
N ALA A 111 4.14 -10.23 7.26
CA ALA A 111 4.79 -8.93 7.41
C ALA A 111 4.88 -8.40 8.86
N SER A 112 4.61 -9.26 9.85
CA SER A 112 4.85 -8.96 11.25
C SER A 112 5.43 -10.16 12.01
N LEU A 113 6.19 -9.90 13.08
CA LEU A 113 6.69 -10.97 13.96
C LEU A 113 5.53 -11.74 14.62
N MET A 114 4.41 -11.07 14.93
CA MET A 114 3.24 -11.74 15.47
C MET A 114 2.72 -12.83 14.53
N GLU A 115 2.66 -12.55 13.23
CA GLU A 115 2.25 -13.54 12.23
C GLU A 115 3.33 -14.61 12.03
N LEU A 116 4.59 -14.19 11.84
CA LEU A 116 5.72 -15.09 11.59
C LEU A 116 5.94 -16.09 12.73
N THR A 117 5.75 -15.66 13.97
CA THR A 117 6.05 -16.48 15.16
C THR A 117 4.82 -17.13 15.77
N SER A 118 3.66 -17.03 15.12
CA SER A 118 2.38 -17.50 15.69
C SER A 118 2.14 -16.93 17.09
N ASN A 119 2.27 -15.62 17.22
CA ASN A 119 2.20 -14.87 18.48
C ASN A 119 3.25 -15.33 19.51
N GLY A 120 4.50 -15.48 19.07
CA GLY A 120 5.64 -15.87 19.89
C GLY A 120 5.74 -17.37 20.23
N LYS A 121 4.78 -18.19 19.79
CA LYS A 121 4.76 -19.64 20.07
C LYS A 121 5.79 -20.43 19.27
N GLN A 122 6.17 -19.92 18.10
CA GLN A 122 7.14 -20.52 17.20
C GLN A 122 8.20 -19.46 16.84
N PRO A 123 9.27 -19.32 17.64
CA PRO A 123 10.31 -18.35 17.36
C PRO A 123 10.93 -18.54 15.98
N ILE A 124 11.35 -17.44 15.35
CA ILE A 124 12.15 -17.49 14.12
C ILE A 124 13.64 -17.53 14.47
N THR A 125 14.41 -18.31 13.71
CA THR A 125 15.88 -18.33 13.79
C THR A 125 16.46 -17.32 12.81
N LEU A 126 17.27 -16.40 13.31
CA LEU A 126 17.99 -15.40 12.52
C LEU A 126 19.26 -16.01 11.90
N SER A 127 19.86 -15.32 10.92
CA SER A 127 21.07 -15.79 10.22
C SER A 127 22.29 -15.94 11.13
N ASN A 128 22.33 -15.25 12.27
CA ASN A 128 23.37 -15.39 13.29
C ASN A 128 23.09 -16.53 14.30
N GLY A 129 22.01 -17.29 14.12
CA GLY A 129 21.61 -18.39 15.00
C GLY A 129 20.78 -17.98 16.21
N GLU A 130 20.54 -16.68 16.43
CA GLU A 130 19.67 -16.25 17.52
C GLU A 130 18.19 -16.51 17.22
N GLU A 131 17.39 -16.77 18.25
CA GLU A 131 15.95 -16.90 18.13
C GLU A 131 15.23 -15.61 18.52
N ARG A 132 14.10 -15.32 17.85
CA ARG A 132 13.20 -14.22 18.18
C ARG A 132 11.74 -14.66 18.14
N GLY A 133 11.03 -14.43 19.24
CA GLY A 133 9.55 -14.43 19.27
C GLY A 133 8.98 -13.06 18.90
N PHE A 134 9.57 -12.00 19.46
CA PHE A 134 9.29 -10.59 19.20
C PHE A 134 10.60 -9.79 19.19
N LEU A 135 10.52 -8.47 19.03
CA LEU A 135 11.69 -7.60 19.12
C LEU A 135 12.20 -7.53 20.56
N ASN A 136 13.51 -7.61 20.72
CA ASN A 136 14.24 -7.35 21.95
C ASN A 136 14.90 -5.95 21.91
N ASP A 137 15.28 -5.43 23.07
CA ASP A 137 16.08 -4.21 23.17
C ASP A 137 17.38 -4.34 22.37
N GLY A 138 17.71 -3.31 21.58
CA GLY A 138 18.86 -3.29 20.68
C GLY A 138 18.57 -3.84 19.28
N ASP A 139 17.45 -4.55 19.07
CA ASP A 139 17.09 -5.03 17.73
C ASP A 139 16.82 -3.84 16.80
N SER A 140 17.33 -3.94 15.57
CA SER A 140 17.09 -2.96 14.50
C SER A 140 16.29 -3.58 13.37
N ILE A 141 15.25 -2.88 12.93
CA ILE A 141 14.43 -3.27 11.78
C ILE A 141 14.69 -2.28 10.64
N ILE A 142 14.89 -2.83 9.44
CA ILE A 142 15.13 -2.05 8.22
C ILE A 142 14.17 -2.55 7.15
N LEU A 143 13.24 -1.69 6.72
CA LEU A 143 12.35 -1.93 5.59
C LEU A 143 12.96 -1.31 4.33
N ARG A 144 12.91 -2.06 3.22
CA ARG A 144 13.39 -1.65 1.90
C ARG A 144 12.39 -2.08 0.84
N GLY A 145 12.21 -1.26 -0.18
CA GLY A 145 11.36 -1.56 -1.33
C GLY A 145 11.95 -0.99 -2.61
N TYR A 146 11.77 -1.69 -3.73
CA TYR A 146 12.22 -1.22 -5.05
C TYR A 146 11.43 -1.88 -6.18
N CYS A 147 11.40 -1.20 -7.33
CA CYS A 147 10.96 -1.74 -8.60
C CYS A 147 12.18 -1.94 -9.52
N GLN A 148 12.22 -3.07 -10.24
CA GLN A 148 13.32 -3.37 -11.16
C GLN A 148 12.79 -4.16 -12.36
N ARG A 149 13.15 -3.70 -13.56
CA ARG A 149 12.95 -4.41 -14.83
C ARG A 149 14.32 -4.79 -15.40
N ALA A 150 14.43 -5.98 -16.00
CA ALA A 150 15.65 -6.40 -16.67
C ALA A 150 16.10 -5.35 -17.70
N GLY A 151 17.40 -5.05 -17.73
CA GLY A 151 17.97 -4.03 -18.61
C GLY A 151 17.62 -2.57 -18.24
N GLN A 152 16.96 -2.32 -17.12
CA GLN A 152 16.64 -0.98 -16.62
C GLN A 152 17.28 -0.71 -15.26
N ARG A 153 17.47 0.58 -14.95
CA ARG A 153 17.94 1.00 -13.63
C ARG A 153 16.87 0.71 -12.57
N ARG A 154 17.31 0.25 -11.40
CA ARG A 154 16.44 0.05 -10.23
C ARG A 154 15.99 1.41 -9.69
N VAL A 155 14.72 1.50 -9.29
CA VAL A 155 14.17 2.64 -8.54
C VAL A 155 13.76 2.13 -7.15
N GLY A 156 14.29 2.73 -6.09
CA GLY A 156 14.07 2.27 -4.71
C GLY A 156 13.66 3.40 -3.77
N PHE A 157 13.08 3.03 -2.64
CA PHE A 157 12.59 3.95 -1.60
C PHE A 157 13.66 4.31 -0.54
N GLY A 158 14.87 3.75 -0.64
CA GLY A 158 15.89 3.85 0.41
C GLY A 158 15.62 2.89 1.57
N GLU A 159 15.99 3.31 2.78
CA GLU A 159 15.80 2.55 4.03
C GLU A 159 14.80 3.28 4.95
N CYS A 160 13.84 2.54 5.48
CA CYS A 160 13.11 2.93 6.68
C CYS A 160 13.63 2.09 7.84
N ARG A 161 14.38 2.71 8.76
CA ARG A 161 15.08 2.03 9.86
C ARG A 161 14.61 2.51 11.23
N GLY A 162 14.42 1.57 12.15
CA GLY A 162 14.19 1.86 13.57
C GLY A 162 14.94 0.87 14.46
N THR A 163 15.37 1.33 15.63
CA THR A 163 16.03 0.49 16.65
C THR A 163 15.21 0.53 17.94
N VAL A 164 14.94 -0.64 18.52
CA VAL A 164 14.26 -0.73 19.81
C VAL A 164 15.25 -0.34 20.91
N LEU A 165 14.88 0.66 21.69
CA LEU A 165 15.65 1.09 22.86
C LEU A 165 15.00 0.52 24.13
N PRO A 166 15.79 0.28 25.19
CA PRO A 166 15.27 -0.11 26.47
C PRO A 166 14.18 0.84 26.98
N ALA A 167 13.20 0.26 27.68
CA ALA A 167 12.14 1.03 28.31
C ALA A 167 12.72 2.04 29.31
N ARG A 168 12.12 3.23 29.38
CA ARG A 168 12.54 4.25 30.34
C ARG A 168 12.22 3.78 31.76
N GLY A 169 13.25 3.49 32.56
CA GLY A 169 13.11 3.11 33.96
C GLY A 169 13.45 1.65 34.30
N SER A 170 13.74 0.81 33.30
CA SER A 170 14.41 -0.46 33.56
C SER A 170 15.87 -0.16 33.95
N ARG A 171 16.19 -0.23 35.24
CA ARG A 171 17.59 -0.46 35.61
C ARG A 171 17.99 -1.77 34.95
N ALA A 172 19.14 -1.78 34.27
CA ALA A 172 19.75 -3.02 33.82
C ALA A 172 19.78 -3.97 35.02
N ALA A 173 19.10 -5.10 34.89
CA ALA A 173 19.21 -6.20 35.85
C ALA A 173 20.60 -6.83 35.73
#